data_AF-A0A1F9DMH4-F1
#
_entry.id   AF-A0A1F9DMH4-F1
#
_cell.length_a   1.000
_cell.length_b   1.000
_cell.length_c   1.000
_cell.angle_alpha   90.00
_cell.angle_beta   90.00
_cell.angle_gamma   90.00
#
_symmetry.space_group_name_H-M   'P 1'
#
loop_
_entity.id
_entity.type
_entity.pdbx_description
1 polymer ?
#
loop_
_entity_poly.entity_id
_entity_poly.type
_entity_poly.pdbx_seq_one_letter_code
_entity_poly.pdbx_strand_id
1 'polypeptide(L)'
;DRAGVVLDFITFKPLVKRVCDDLDHRTLIQKASPLLKIRQDRKGVKVLYKDQRIVLPRRDVILLPLVNTSTELLAEYIAEKIRWMTRKQFPGAKLRFIEVSVEEARGQKGIFRGEF
;
A
#
# COMPACT_ATOMS: atom_id res chain seq x y z
N ASP A 1 -24.00 -13.45 2.36
CA ASP A 1 -24.63 -13.96 3.60
C ASP A 1 -26.10 -14.26 3.30
N ARG A 2 -26.97 -14.40 4.30
CA ARG A 2 -28.42 -14.62 4.08
C ARG A 2 -29.11 -13.43 3.39
N ALA A 3 -28.49 -12.25 3.38
CA ALA A 3 -28.95 -11.05 2.68
C ALA A 3 -28.41 -10.95 1.25
N GLY A 4 -27.68 -11.97 0.76
CA GLY A 4 -27.17 -12.00 -0.61
C GLY A 4 -25.93 -11.13 -0.86
N VAL A 5 -25.31 -10.57 0.18
CA VAL A 5 -24.13 -9.70 0.05
C VAL A 5 -22.87 -10.38 0.59
N VAL A 6 -21.71 -10.12 -0.02
CA VAL A 6 -20.41 -10.60 0.50
C VAL A 6 -19.88 -9.63 1.56
N LEU A 7 -19.89 -8.34 1.22
CA LEU A 7 -19.53 -7.22 2.08
C LEU A 7 -20.46 -6.04 1.76
N ASP A 8 -20.91 -5.32 2.80
CA ASP A 8 -21.66 -4.09 2.61
C ASP A 8 -20.71 -2.98 2.17
N PHE A 9 -20.93 -2.41 0.98
CA PHE A 9 -20.14 -1.31 0.44
C PHE A 9 -20.11 -0.07 1.33
N ILE A 10 -21.16 0.20 2.13
CA ILE A 10 -21.20 1.33 3.06
C ILE A 10 -20.10 1.19 4.11
N THR A 11 -19.87 -0.03 4.58
CA THR A 11 -18.84 -0.33 5.59
C THR A 11 -17.48 -0.64 4.97
N PHE A 12 -17.43 -1.22 3.77
CA PHE A 12 -16.18 -1.62 3.12
C PHE A 12 -15.44 -0.45 2.46
N LYS A 13 -16.15 0.50 1.83
CA LYS A 13 -15.52 1.66 1.18
C LYS A 13 -14.66 2.51 2.14
N PRO A 14 -15.11 2.84 3.38
CA PRO A 14 -14.29 3.57 4.35
C PRO A 14 -13.00 2.82 4.73
N LEU A 15 -13.03 1.48 4.80
CA LEU A 15 -11.84 0.67 5.05
C LEU A 15 -10.82 0.83 3.93
N VAL A 16 -11.26 0.72 2.67
CA VAL A 16 -10.40 0.91 1.50
C VAL A 16 -9.83 2.34 1.49
N LYS A 17 -10.67 3.35 1.72
CA LYS A 17 -10.24 4.74 1.80
C LYS A 17 -9.14 4.93 2.84
N ARG A 18 -9.29 4.35 4.03
CA ARG A 18 -8.28 4.45 5.10
C ARG A 18 -6.93 3.87 4.67
N VAL A 19 -6.92 2.77 3.92
CA VAL A 19 -5.67 2.19 3.38
C VAL A 19 -5.00 3.15 2.39
N CYS A 20 -5.78 3.87 1.56
CA CYS A 20 -5.26 4.90 0.67
C CYS A 20 -4.78 6.14 1.43
N ASP A 21 -5.55 6.62 2.41
CA ASP A 21 -5.20 7.77 3.26
C ASP A 21 -3.89 7.53 4.02
N ASP A 22 -3.60 6.29 4.41
CA ASP A 22 -2.32 5.91 5.02
C ASP A 22 -1.12 6.17 4.09
N LEU A 23 -1.33 6.21 2.77
CA LEU A 23 -0.29 6.43 1.74
C LEU A 23 -0.23 7.86 1.22
N ASP A 24 -1.27 8.65 1.50
CA ASP A 24 -1.52 9.95 0.88
C ASP A 24 -0.53 11.04 1.35
N HIS A 25 -0.32 12.05 0.49
CA HIS A 25 0.50 13.26 0.72
C HIS A 25 1.94 13.01 1.21
N ARG A 26 2.55 11.87 0.88
CA ARG A 26 3.92 11.52 1.30
C ARG A 26 4.71 10.84 0.20
N THR A 27 6.04 11.00 0.22
CA THR A 27 6.95 10.26 -0.66
C THR A 27 7.04 8.81 -0.19
N LEU A 28 6.65 7.88 -1.07
CA LEU A 28 6.82 6.44 -0.84
C LEU A 28 8.25 6.02 -1.17
N ILE A 29 8.89 5.28 -0.27
CA ILE A 29 10.28 4.83 -0.45
C ILE A 29 10.36 3.33 -0.18
N GLN A 30 10.88 2.58 -1.15
CA GLN A 30 11.14 1.14 -1.10
C GLN A 30 12.24 0.76 -0.09
N LYS A 31 11.85 0.47 1.16
CA LYS A 31 12.77 0.14 2.26
C LYS A 31 13.54 -1.16 2.03
N ALA A 32 12.94 -2.12 1.32
CA ALA A 32 13.56 -3.41 1.06
C ALA A 32 14.40 -3.42 -0.22
N SER A 33 14.54 -2.28 -0.91
CA SER A 33 15.36 -2.21 -2.11
C SER A 33 16.84 -2.40 -1.80
N PRO A 34 17.53 -3.37 -2.44
CA PRO A 34 18.97 -3.58 -2.23
C PRO A 34 19.82 -2.44 -2.82
N LEU A 35 19.21 -1.60 -3.66
CA LEU A 35 19.89 -0.49 -4.33
C LEU A 35 19.94 0.78 -3.47
N LEU A 36 19.12 0.86 -2.42
CA LEU A 36 19.01 2.04 -1.58
C LEU A 36 19.71 1.84 -0.23
N LYS A 37 20.49 2.84 0.19
CA LYS A 37 20.91 2.96 1.59
C LYS A 37 20.06 4.03 2.26
N ILE A 38 19.25 3.62 3.23
CA ILE A 38 18.32 4.51 3.94
C ILE A 38 18.81 4.71 5.37
N ARG A 39 18.94 5.96 5.80
CA ARG A 39 19.17 6.32 7.21
C ARG A 39 18.07 7.26 7.66
N GLN A 40 17.49 6.99 8.82
CA GLN A 40 16.44 7.82 9.42
C GLN A 40 16.91 8.31 10.78
N ASP A 41 16.85 9.61 11.00
CA ASP A 41 17.20 10.26 12.27
C ASP A 41 16.21 11.39 12.61
N ARG A 42 16.55 12.24 13.58
CA ARG A 42 15.73 13.40 13.97
C ARG A 42 15.68 14.49 12.89
N LYS A 43 16.68 14.57 12.00
CA LYS A 43 16.80 15.57 10.94
C LYS A 43 16.03 15.17 9.68
N GLY A 44 15.75 13.88 9.48
CA GLY A 44 14.89 13.41 8.39
C GLY A 44 15.18 11.99 7.95
N VAL A 45 14.75 11.68 6.72
CA VAL A 45 15.06 10.45 6.00
C VAL A 45 16.08 10.76 4.91
N LYS A 46 17.26 10.16 5.01
CA LYS A 46 18.33 10.25 4.02
C LYS A 46 18.32 8.99 3.17
N VAL A 47 18.14 9.16 1.86
CA VAL A 47 18.17 8.08 0.86
C VAL A 47 19.38 8.27 -0.04
N LEU A 48 20.17 7.21 -0.21
CA LEU A 48 21.33 7.19 -1.09
C LEU A 48 21.10 6.14 -2.18
N TYR A 49 21.31 6.54 -3.43
CA TYR A 49 21.31 5.67 -4.61
C TYR A 49 22.54 6.00 -5.45
N LYS A 50 23.51 5.08 -5.52
CA LYS A 50 24.84 5.36 -6.10
C LYS A 50 25.43 6.64 -5.48
N ASP A 51 25.82 7.62 -6.30
CA ASP A 51 26.38 8.90 -5.84
C ASP A 51 25.31 9.97 -5.56
N GLN A 52 24.03 9.66 -5.79
CA GLN A 52 22.92 10.57 -5.56
C GLN A 52 22.38 10.44 -4.14
N ARG A 53 21.93 11.58 -3.60
CA ARG A 53 21.46 11.68 -2.23
C ARG A 53 20.26 12.62 -2.14
N ILE A 54 19.20 12.12 -1.53
CA ILE A 54 18.00 12.89 -1.21
C ILE A 54 17.82 12.90 0.32
N VAL A 55 17.41 14.04 0.88
CA VAL A 55 17.02 14.17 2.29
C VAL A 55 15.63 14.79 2.35
N LEU A 56 14.70 14.08 2.97
CA LEU A 56 13.31 14.51 3.12
C LEU A 56 12.94 14.61 4.61
N PRO A 57 12.05 15.53 5.01
CA PRO A 57 11.53 15.56 6.37
C PRO A 57 10.86 14.23 6.73
N ARG A 58 11.04 13.77 7.96
CA ARG A 58 10.50 12.48 8.41
C ARG A 58 8.98 12.36 8.26
N ARG A 59 8.26 13.47 8.42
CA ARG A 59 6.79 13.52 8.29
C ARG A 59 6.31 13.32 6.85
N ASP A 60 7.15 13.60 5.86
CA ASP A 60 6.78 13.61 4.45
C ASP A 60 7.14 12.28 3.75
N VAL A 61 7.59 11.26 4.50
CA VAL A 61 8.08 9.99 3.96
C VAL A 61 7.34 8.79 4.57
N ILE A 62 6.99 7.83 3.71
CA ILE A 62 6.57 6.49 4.12
C ILE A 62 7.62 5.49 3.61
N LEU A 63 8.21 4.75 4.55
CA LEU A 63 9.09 3.63 4.22
C LEU A 63 8.26 2.36 4.06
N LEU A 64 8.07 1.91 2.83
CA LEU A 64 7.31 0.70 2.52
C LEU A 64 8.23 -0.52 2.50
N PRO A 65 7.79 -1.69 3.02
CA PRO A 65 8.57 -2.93 3.00
C PRO A 65 8.59 -3.59 1.61
N LEU A 66 8.77 -2.78 0.56
CA LEU A 66 8.77 -3.20 -0.83
C LEU A 66 10.17 -3.04 -1.42
N VAL A 67 10.47 -3.85 -2.45
CA VAL A 67 11.74 -3.77 -3.21
C VAL A 67 11.72 -2.65 -4.26
N ASN A 68 10.52 -2.25 -4.71
CA ASN A 68 10.25 -1.13 -5.60
C ASN A 68 8.88 -0.52 -5.26
N THR A 69 8.66 0.77 -5.55
CA THR A 69 7.37 1.46 -5.47
C THR A 69 6.66 1.46 -6.82
N SER A 70 6.73 0.35 -7.56
CA SER A 70 5.99 0.18 -8.81
C SER A 70 4.49 -0.01 -8.53
N THR A 71 3.64 0.23 -9.52
CA THR A 71 2.19 0.10 -9.37
C THR A 71 1.78 -1.35 -9.07
N GLU A 72 2.51 -2.35 -9.57
CA GLU A 72 2.25 -3.77 -9.32
C GLU A 72 2.50 -4.14 -7.85
N LEU A 73 3.65 -3.74 -7.30
CA LEU A 73 3.97 -4.02 -5.89
C LEU A 73 3.14 -3.19 -4.92
N LEU A 74 2.72 -1.99 -5.31
CA LEU A 74 1.76 -1.20 -4.54
C LEU A 74 0.38 -1.87 -4.53
N ALA A 75 -0.07 -2.44 -5.66
CA ALA A 75 -1.33 -3.17 -5.73
C ALA A 75 -1.34 -4.38 -4.79
N GLU A 76 -0.25 -5.15 -4.77
CA GLU A 76 -0.06 -6.26 -3.82
C GLU A 76 -0.08 -5.79 -2.36
N TYR A 77 0.71 -4.76 -2.04
CA TYR A 77 0.79 -4.20 -0.69
C TYR A 77 -0.57 -3.71 -0.17
N ILE A 78 -1.34 -3.03 -1.04
CA ILE A 78 -2.66 -2.52 -0.73
C ILE A 78 -3.65 -3.69 -0.59
N ALA A 79 -3.58 -4.69 -1.45
CA ALA A 79 -4.43 -5.89 -1.36
C ALA A 79 -4.25 -6.62 -0.03
N GLU A 80 -3.01 -6.85 0.40
CA GLU A 80 -2.74 -7.51 1.69
C GLU A 80 -3.18 -6.66 2.89
N LYS A 81 -3.01 -5.33 2.83
CA LYS A 81 -3.57 -4.42 3.85
C LYS A 81 -5.09 -4.49 3.91
N ILE A 82 -5.77 -4.41 2.78
CA ILE A 82 -7.25 -4.51 2.70
C ILE A 82 -7.70 -5.86 3.22
N ARG A 83 -7.05 -6.95 2.82
CA ARG A 83 -7.34 -8.31 3.29
C ARG A 83 -7.22 -8.42 4.81
N TRP A 84 -6.11 -7.95 5.38
CA TRP A 84 -5.88 -7.99 6.82
C TRP A 84 -6.95 -7.20 7.59
N MET A 85 -7.23 -5.98 7.15
CA MET A 85 -8.27 -5.12 7.74
C MET A 85 -9.66 -5.75 7.62
N THR A 86 -9.97 -6.36 6.47
CA THR A 86 -11.27 -6.98 6.22
C THR A 86 -11.48 -8.19 7.11
N ARG A 87 -10.47 -9.07 7.25
CA ARG A 87 -10.53 -10.22 8.17
C ARG A 87 -10.75 -9.77 9.62
N LYS A 88 -10.16 -8.64 10.01
CA LYS A 88 -10.29 -8.10 11.38
C LYS A 88 -11.67 -7.48 11.64
N GLN A 89 -12.21 -6.74 10.68
CA GLN A 89 -13.48 -6.01 10.85
C GLN A 89 -14.72 -6.84 10.48
N PHE A 90 -14.56 -7.82 9.58
CA PHE A 90 -15.65 -8.65 9.05
C PHE A 90 -15.27 -10.14 9.14
N PRO A 91 -15.14 -10.71 10.35
CA PRO A 91 -14.67 -12.09 10.54
C PRO A 91 -15.56 -13.16 9.87
N GLY A 92 -16.83 -12.83 9.59
CA GLY A 92 -17.76 -13.72 8.88
C GLY A 92 -17.70 -13.64 7.35
N ALA A 93 -16.94 -12.70 6.78
CA ALA A 93 -16.82 -12.53 5.34
C ALA A 93 -15.96 -13.64 4.73
N LYS A 94 -16.55 -14.43 3.83
CA LYS A 94 -15.84 -15.50 3.10
C LYS A 94 -15.30 -14.95 1.78
N LEU A 95 -14.11 -14.37 1.83
CA LEU A 95 -13.42 -13.87 0.65
C LEU A 95 -12.62 -15.00 -0.01
N ARG A 96 -12.91 -15.27 -1.29
CA ARG A 96 -12.12 -16.23 -2.11
C ARG A 96 -10.92 -15.57 -2.78
N PHE A 97 -11.07 -14.31 -3.17
CA PHE A 97 -9.99 -13.53 -3.74
C PHE A 97 -10.27 -12.04 -3.52
N ILE A 98 -9.21 -11.23 -3.60
CA ILE A 98 -9.30 -9.78 -3.74
C ILE A 98 -8.43 -9.39 -4.94
N GLU A 99 -8.96 -8.53 -5.79
CA GLU A 99 -8.23 -7.91 -6.87
C GLU A 99 -8.13 -6.40 -6.60
N VAL A 100 -6.91 -5.88 -6.64
CA VAL A 100 -6.61 -4.46 -6.47
C VAL A 100 -5.89 -3.98 -7.71
N SER A 101 -6.29 -2.80 -8.18
CA SER A 101 -5.58 -2.07 -9.22
C SER A 101 -5.10 -0.73 -8.67
N VAL A 102 -3.85 -0.40 -8.98
CA VAL A 102 -3.22 0.90 -8.67
C VAL A 102 -2.85 1.54 -10.00
N GLU A 103 -3.33 2.76 -10.22
CA GLU A 103 -3.12 3.52 -11.45
C GLU A 103 -2.24 4.74 -11.12
N GLU A 104 -1.06 4.85 -11.75
CA GLU A 104 -0.14 5.98 -11.54
C GLU A 104 -0.48 7.19 -12.41
N ALA A 105 -1.01 6.91 -13.60
CA ALA A 105 -1.45 7.87 -14.59
C ALA A 105 -2.54 7.21 -15.44
N ARG A 106 -3.39 8.02 -16.08
CA ARG A 106 -4.52 7.51 -16.86
C ARG A 106 -4.07 6.44 -17.87
N GLY A 107 -4.58 5.22 -17.72
CA GLY A 107 -4.29 4.06 -18.56
C GLY A 107 -3.05 3.24 -18.14
N GLN A 108 -2.28 3.68 -17.15
CA GLN A 108 -1.07 3.00 -16.66
C GLN A 108 -1.31 2.48 -15.25
N LYS A 109 -1.57 1.17 -15.15
CA LYS A 109 -1.97 0.52 -13.90
C LYS A 109 -1.32 -0.83 -13.69
N GLY A 110 -0.95 -1.08 -12.44
CA GLY A 110 -0.63 -2.41 -11.93
C GLY A 110 -1.89 -3.08 -11.39
N ILE A 111 -1.99 -4.39 -11.52
CA ILE A 111 -3.08 -5.19 -10.95
C ILE A 111 -2.45 -6.34 -10.16
N PHE A 112 -2.97 -6.56 -8.96
CA PHE A 112 -2.66 -7.74 -8.16
C PHE A 112 -3.95 -8.46 -7.78
N ARG A 113 -3.95 -9.78 -7.90
CA ARG A 113 -5.03 -10.66 -7.45
C ARG A 113 -4.48 -11.70 -6.48
N GLY A 114 -4.92 -11.64 -5.24
CA GLY A 114 -4.61 -12.63 -4.22
C GLY A 114 -5.79 -13.56 -3.98
N GLU A 115 -5.55 -14.88 -3.97
CA GLU A 115 -6.54 -15.92 -3.65
C GLU A 115 -6.37 -16.41 -2.21
N PHE A 116 -7.49 -16.66 -1.51
CA PHE A 116 -7.55 -16.87 -0.06
C PHE A 116 -8.52 -17.97 0.37
#